data_AF-A0AAW8F797-F1
#
_entry.id   AF-A0AAW8F797-F1
#
_cell.length_a   1.000
_cell.length_b   1.000
_cell.length_c   1.000
_cell.angle_alpha   90.00
_cell.angle_beta   90.00
_cell.angle_gamma   90.00
#
_symmetry.space_group_name_H-M   'P 1'
#
loop_
_entity.id
_entity.type
_entity.pdbx_description
1 polymer ?
#
loop_
_entity_poly.entity_id
_entity_poly.type
_entity_poly.pdbx_seq_one_letter_code
_entity_poly.pdbx_strand_id
1 'polypeptide(L)'
;MDSSREADAPTTSSAPPGGALRMLPLTDRPGWQAAGEISLLTRPAWEQTLDHLARSDEETCHLELSAVTFVDVAGVSALAMTAQGLPQGRRIVLEEPPATLRRVLDMFWPDLLSVEVMGR
;
A
#
# COMPACT_ATOMS: atom_id res chain seq x y z
N MET A 1 -45.58 16.42 0.48
CA MET A 1 -44.81 17.54 -0.10
C MET A 1 -44.18 18.23 1.09
N ASP A 2 -42.88 18.13 1.36
CA ASP A 2 -41.76 17.98 0.44
C ASP A 2 -40.62 17.20 1.11
N SER A 3 -39.91 16.41 0.30
CA SER A 3 -38.78 15.59 0.69
C SER A 3 -37.51 16.37 0.44
N SER A 4 -36.90 16.96 1.47
CA SER A 4 -35.55 17.54 1.36
C SER A 4 -34.50 16.47 1.58
N ARG A 5 -34.17 15.81 0.47
CA ARG A 5 -32.94 15.08 0.22
C ARG A 5 -31.83 16.10 0.02
N GLU A 6 -30.80 16.08 0.85
CA GLU A 6 -29.51 16.61 0.44
C GLU A 6 -28.40 15.72 1.01
N ALA A 7 -27.91 14.88 0.10
CA ALA A 7 -26.63 14.23 0.22
C ALA A 7 -25.59 15.25 -0.25
N ASP A 8 -24.60 15.55 0.60
CA ASP A 8 -23.21 15.66 0.16
C ASP A 8 -22.32 15.61 1.40
N ALA A 9 -21.69 14.46 1.64
CA ALA A 9 -20.54 14.39 2.51
C ALA A 9 -19.32 14.44 1.58
N PRO A 10 -18.57 15.55 1.53
CA PRO A 10 -17.31 15.52 0.81
C PRO A 10 -16.36 14.63 1.60
N THR A 11 -16.09 13.43 1.11
CA THR A 11 -14.90 12.65 1.49
C THR A 11 -13.68 13.41 0.97
N THR A 12 -13.27 14.45 1.70
CA THR A 12 -11.97 15.06 1.50
C THR A 12 -10.94 14.09 2.06
N SER A 13 -10.47 13.18 1.21
CA SER A 13 -9.13 12.60 1.37
C SER A 13 -8.15 13.76 1.26
N SER A 14 -7.93 14.46 2.38
CA SER A 14 -6.89 15.46 2.49
C SER A 14 -5.59 14.71 2.28
N ALA A 15 -4.97 14.81 1.10
CA ALA A 15 -3.60 14.35 0.93
C ALA A 15 -2.75 14.96 2.05
N PRO A 16 -1.86 14.19 2.69
CA PRO A 16 -0.96 14.76 3.69
C PRO A 16 -0.08 15.83 3.02
N PRO A 17 0.39 16.86 3.76
CA PRO A 17 1.36 17.79 3.21
C PRO A 17 2.55 17.01 2.63
N GLY A 18 3.00 17.41 1.43
CA GLY A 18 4.02 16.69 0.65
C GLY A 18 5.22 16.32 1.52
N GLY A 19 5.44 15.01 1.68
CA GLY A 19 6.49 14.44 2.54
C GLY A 19 6.00 13.60 3.74
N ALA A 20 4.70 13.55 4.03
CA ALA A 20 4.17 12.64 5.05
C ALA A 20 3.50 11.41 4.43
N LEU A 21 3.78 10.23 4.99
CA LEU A 21 3.11 8.96 4.66
C LEU A 21 2.04 8.69 5.71
N ARG A 22 0.81 8.46 5.27
CA ARG A 22 -0.24 7.91 6.13
C ARG A 22 -0.47 6.45 5.80
N MET A 23 -0.58 5.64 6.84
CA MET A 23 -0.97 4.25 6.78
C MET A 23 -2.26 4.07 7.58
N LEU A 24 -3.33 3.63 6.93
CA LEU A 24 -4.63 3.38 7.57
C LEU A 24 -5.05 1.93 7.31
N PRO A 25 -5.56 1.19 8.31
CA PRO A 25 -6.12 -0.14 8.06
C PRO A 25 -7.30 -0.05 7.09
N LEU A 26 -7.41 -1.03 6.19
CA LEU A 26 -8.60 -1.21 5.39
C LEU A 26 -9.76 -1.71 6.27
N THR A 27 -10.99 -1.32 5.92
CA THR A 27 -12.17 -1.62 6.76
C THR A 27 -12.94 -2.85 6.31
N ASP A 28 -12.74 -3.28 5.06
CA ASP A 28 -13.49 -4.31 4.38
C ASP A 28 -12.67 -5.60 4.12
N ARG A 29 -11.34 -5.51 4.19
CA ARG A 29 -10.42 -6.65 3.99
C ARG A 29 -9.11 -6.47 4.78
N PRO A 30 -8.37 -7.55 5.08
CA PRO A 30 -7.08 -7.44 5.74
C PRO A 30 -6.09 -6.63 4.90
N GLY A 31 -5.54 -5.56 5.46
CA GLY A 31 -4.60 -4.73 4.72
C GLY A 31 -4.55 -3.29 5.16
N TRP A 32 -3.84 -2.49 4.38
CA TRP A 32 -3.57 -1.09 4.64
C TRP A 32 -3.72 -0.24 3.39
N GLN A 33 -4.22 0.97 3.56
CA GLN A 33 -4.16 2.04 2.57
C GLN A 33 -2.97 2.95 2.86
N ALA A 34 -2.12 3.16 1.85
CA ALA A 34 -1.03 4.12 1.88
C ALA A 34 -1.41 5.40 1.13
N ALA A 35 -1.12 6.56 1.72
CA ALA A 35 -1.31 7.86 1.07
C ALA A 35 -0.13 8.79 1.33
N GLY A 36 0.36 9.47 0.29
CA GLY A 36 1.51 10.36 0.34
C GLY A 36 2.77 9.76 -0.29
N GLU A 37 3.92 9.96 0.32
CA GLU A 37 5.23 9.58 -0.25
C GLU A 37 5.89 8.45 0.51
N ILE A 38 6.42 7.46 -0.20
CA ILE A 38 7.31 6.42 0.34
C ILE A 38 8.74 6.83 -0.01
N SER A 39 9.40 7.52 0.91
CA SER A 39 10.72 8.11 0.73
C SER A 39 11.62 7.79 1.92
N LEU A 40 12.89 8.23 1.87
CA LEU A 40 13.80 8.11 3.01
C LEU A 40 13.23 8.67 4.32
N LEU A 41 12.45 9.76 4.26
CA LEU A 41 11.88 10.40 5.46
C LEU A 41 10.72 9.62 6.06
N THR A 42 9.97 8.90 5.23
CA THR A 42 8.78 8.15 5.65
C THR A 42 9.01 6.65 5.77
N ARG A 43 10.21 6.17 5.40
CA ARG A 43 10.60 4.77 5.44
C ARG A 43 10.34 4.08 6.80
N PRO A 44 10.61 4.70 7.96
CA PRO A 44 10.32 4.05 9.24
C PRO A 44 8.84 3.69 9.42
N ALA A 45 7.92 4.55 8.95
CA ALA A 45 6.48 4.27 9.03
C ALA A 45 6.04 3.18 8.04
N TRP A 46 6.66 3.18 6.85
CA TRP A 46 6.47 2.15 5.83
C TRP A 46 6.93 0.78 6.34
N GLU A 47 8.17 0.67 6.81
CA GLU A 47 8.77 -0.57 7.34
C GLU A 47 7.99 -1.09 8.55
N GLN A 48 7.59 -0.21 9.48
CA GLN A 48 6.77 -0.61 10.60
C GLN A 48 5.45 -1.26 10.14
N THR A 49 4.82 -0.72 9.10
CA THR A 49 3.57 -1.29 8.58
C THR A 49 3.81 -2.62 7.87
N LEU A 50 4.90 -2.74 7.10
CA LEU A 50 5.32 -4.00 6.48
C LEU A 50 5.62 -5.08 7.53
N ASP A 51 6.23 -4.72 8.66
CA ASP A 51 6.46 -5.64 9.78
C ASP A 51 5.15 -6.10 10.44
N HIS A 52 4.14 -5.24 10.49
CA HIS A 52 2.81 -5.62 10.97
C HIS A 52 2.13 -6.58 9.98
N LEU A 53 2.25 -6.31 8.69
CA LEU A 53 1.76 -7.20 7.64
C LEU A 53 2.43 -8.58 7.73
N ALA A 54 3.76 -8.62 7.83
CA ALA A 54 4.52 -9.87 7.88
C ALA A 54 4.14 -10.75 9.09
N ARG A 55 3.75 -10.13 10.20
CA ARG A 55 3.34 -10.83 11.43
C ARG A 55 1.85 -11.15 11.53
N SER A 56 1.03 -10.65 10.61
CA SER A 56 -0.38 -11.02 10.51
C SER A 56 -0.52 -12.53 10.25
N ASP A 57 -1.60 -13.16 10.72
CA ASP A 57 -1.92 -14.55 10.37
C ASP A 57 -2.74 -14.67 9.08
N GLU A 58 -3.00 -13.55 8.42
CA GLU A 58 -3.82 -13.49 7.21
C GLU A 58 -3.06 -14.06 6.00
N GLU A 59 -3.73 -14.92 5.24
CA GLU A 59 -3.20 -15.52 4.02
C GLU A 59 -2.96 -14.48 2.93
N THR A 60 -3.84 -13.48 2.85
CA THR A 60 -3.74 -12.39 1.87
C THR A 60 -3.88 -11.06 2.58
N CYS A 61 -2.88 -10.19 2.40
CA CYS A 61 -2.91 -8.83 2.89
C CYS A 61 -2.90 -7.85 1.72
N HIS A 62 -3.82 -6.90 1.74
CA HIS A 62 -3.98 -5.89 0.70
C HIS A 62 -3.20 -4.62 1.03
N LEU A 63 -2.57 -4.03 0.02
CA LEU A 63 -1.89 -2.74 0.09
C LEU A 63 -2.47 -1.85 -1.00
N GLU A 64 -3.35 -0.94 -0.61
CA GLU A 64 -4.02 0.02 -1.49
C GLU A 64 -3.13 1.26 -1.66
N LEU A 65 -2.70 1.53 -2.89
CA LEU A 65 -1.62 2.47 -3.19
C LEU A 65 -2.05 3.60 -4.15
N SER A 66 -3.33 3.71 -4.51
CA SER A 66 -3.83 4.76 -5.43
C SER A 66 -3.53 6.19 -4.97
N ALA A 67 -3.37 6.41 -3.66
CA ALA A 67 -3.05 7.71 -3.07
C ALA A 67 -1.55 7.91 -2.82
N VAL A 68 -0.68 6.99 -3.26
CA VAL A 68 0.77 7.14 -3.20
C VAL A 68 1.26 7.98 -4.37
N THR A 69 1.88 9.11 -4.07
CA THR A 69 2.33 10.10 -5.08
C THR A 69 3.79 9.92 -5.47
N PHE A 70 4.58 9.25 -4.63
CA PHE A 70 6.00 9.00 -4.86
C PHE A 70 6.45 7.74 -4.11
N VAL A 71 7.38 7.01 -4.72
CA VAL A 71 8.06 5.87 -4.10
C VAL A 71 9.51 5.83 -4.58
N ASP A 72 10.45 5.79 -3.64
CA ASP A 72 11.85 5.53 -3.95
C ASP A 72 12.16 4.02 -4.01
N VAL A 73 13.29 3.69 -4.64
CA VAL A 73 13.70 2.29 -4.86
C VAL A 73 13.82 1.53 -3.54
N ALA A 74 14.32 2.16 -2.48
CA ALA A 74 14.51 1.46 -1.21
C ALA A 74 13.17 1.20 -0.48
N GLY A 75 12.14 2.01 -0.69
CA GLY A 75 10.76 1.68 -0.30
C GLY A 75 10.23 0.44 -1.02
N VAL A 76 10.50 0.31 -2.33
CA VAL A 76 10.14 -0.91 -3.09
C VAL A 76 10.96 -2.11 -2.61
N SER A 77 12.26 -1.94 -2.36
CA SER A 77 13.11 -3.01 -1.82
C SER A 77 12.61 -3.52 -0.48
N ALA A 78 12.20 -2.63 0.43
CA ALA A 78 11.64 -3.02 1.72
C ALA A 78 10.40 -3.92 1.52
N LEU A 79 9.48 -3.54 0.64
CA LEU A 79 8.30 -4.34 0.29
C LEU A 79 8.69 -5.72 -0.26
N ALA A 80 9.62 -5.77 -1.21
CA ALA A 80 10.07 -7.01 -1.83
C ALA A 80 10.76 -7.94 -0.81
N MET A 81 11.55 -7.38 0.11
CA MET A 81 12.17 -8.13 1.19
C MET A 81 11.13 -8.69 2.17
N THR A 82 10.15 -7.88 2.56
CA THR A 82 9.02 -8.33 3.39
C THR A 82 8.28 -9.48 2.72
N ALA A 83 7.96 -9.36 1.44
CA ALA A 83 7.24 -10.38 0.70
C ALA A 83 8.04 -11.69 0.56
N GLN A 84 9.36 -11.62 0.33
CA GLN A 84 10.23 -12.81 0.29
C GLN A 84 10.32 -13.52 1.64
N GLY A 85 10.17 -12.79 2.74
CA GLY A 85 10.18 -13.34 4.11
C GLY A 85 8.85 -13.93 4.56
N LEU A 86 7.80 -13.88 3.74
CA LEU A 86 6.49 -14.41 4.12
C LEU A 86 6.48 -15.95 4.20
N PRO A 87 5.76 -16.53 5.17
CA PRO A 87 5.47 -17.96 5.17
C PRO A 87 4.81 -18.43 3.86
N GLN A 88 5.04 -19.69 3.50
CA GLN A 88 4.44 -20.29 2.31
C GLN A 88 2.91 -20.17 2.33
N GLY A 89 2.32 -19.80 1.20
CA GLY A 89 0.87 -19.60 1.04
C GLY A 89 0.40 -18.19 1.41
N ARG A 90 1.26 -17.36 2.02
CA ARG A 90 0.94 -15.96 2.30
C ARG A 90 1.41 -15.03 1.18
N ARG A 91 0.62 -13.99 0.92
CA ARG A 91 0.89 -13.01 -0.15
C ARG A 91 0.45 -11.60 0.19
N ILE A 92 1.07 -10.65 -0.50
CA ILE A 92 0.70 -9.24 -0.54
C ILE A 92 0.03 -8.96 -1.88
N VAL A 93 -1.18 -8.40 -1.85
CA VAL A 93 -1.85 -7.88 -3.04
C VAL A 93 -1.65 -6.38 -3.08
N LEU A 94 -0.98 -5.87 -4.11
CA LEU A 94 -0.80 -4.45 -4.36
C LEU A 94 -1.94 -3.97 -5.25
N GLU A 95 -2.70 -2.98 -4.78
CA GLU A 95 -3.82 -2.41 -5.50
C GLU A 95 -3.47 -0.99 -5.98
N GLU A 96 -3.62 -0.76 -7.28
CA GLU A 96 -3.28 0.49 -7.97
C GLU A 96 -1.88 1.01 -7.61
N PRO A 97 -0.80 0.19 -7.73
CA PRO A 97 0.54 0.64 -7.40
C PRO A 97 1.01 1.75 -8.35
N PRO A 98 1.80 2.73 -7.87
CA PRO A 98 2.48 3.67 -8.75
C PRO A 98 3.33 2.94 -9.79
N ALA A 99 3.33 3.42 -11.04
CA ALA A 99 4.07 2.79 -12.14
C ALA A 99 5.56 2.57 -11.84
N THR A 100 6.18 3.46 -11.06
CA THR A 100 7.57 3.30 -10.59
C THR A 100 7.74 2.05 -9.72
N LEU A 101 6.81 1.78 -8.81
CA LEU A 101 6.87 0.58 -7.95
C LEU A 101 6.83 -0.67 -8.82
N ARG A 102 5.84 -0.75 -9.71
CA ARG A 102 5.67 -1.88 -10.63
C ARG A 102 6.93 -2.10 -11.47
N ARG A 103 7.46 -1.04 -12.08
CA ARG A 103 8.67 -1.12 -12.91
C ARG A 103 9.90 -1.61 -12.12
N VAL A 104 10.05 -1.19 -10.87
CA VAL A 104 11.18 -1.61 -10.02
C VAL A 104 11.00 -3.08 -9.60
N LEU A 105 9.79 -3.52 -9.24
CA LEU A 105 9.52 -4.93 -8.98
C LEU A 105 9.80 -5.79 -10.20
N ASP A 106 9.28 -5.42 -11.38
CA ASP A 106 9.51 -6.16 -12.63
C ASP A 106 11.00 -6.24 -12.99
N MET A 107 11.80 -5.22 -12.65
CA MET A 107 13.23 -5.16 -12.98
C MET A 107 14.11 -6.00 -12.06
N PHE A 108 13.82 -6.02 -10.76
CA PHE A 108 14.69 -6.61 -9.73
C PHE A 108 14.12 -7.86 -9.06
N TRP A 109 12.81 -8.06 -9.12
CA TRP A 109 12.07 -9.18 -8.53
C TRP A 109 10.96 -9.72 -9.45
N PRO A 110 11.25 -10.07 -10.72
CA PRO A 110 10.23 -10.49 -11.68
C PRO A 110 9.46 -11.76 -11.26
N ASP A 111 10.07 -12.61 -10.44
CA ASP A 111 9.51 -13.91 -10.02
C ASP A 111 9.01 -13.91 -8.55
N LEU A 112 8.66 -12.74 -8.01
CA LEU A 112 8.20 -12.60 -6.63
C LEU A 112 6.75 -13.06 -6.46
N LEU A 113 6.56 -14.38 -6.32
CA LEU A 113 5.25 -15.02 -6.25
C LEU A 113 4.40 -14.61 -5.05
N SER A 114 5.01 -14.11 -3.98
CA SER A 114 4.31 -13.61 -2.79
C SER A 114 3.79 -12.18 -2.97
N VAL A 115 3.98 -11.56 -4.14
CA VAL A 115 3.37 -10.28 -4.51
C VAL A 115 2.48 -10.46 -5.73
N GLU A 116 1.22 -10.06 -5.59
CA GLU A 116 0.25 -9.99 -6.67
C GLU A 116 -0.06 -8.51 -6.96
N VAL A 117 -0.09 -8.12 -8.23
CA VAL A 117 -0.36 -6.73 -8.64
C VAL A 117 -1.73 -6.63 -9.30
N MET A 118 -2.58 -5.76 -8.76
CA MET A 118 -3.91 -5.42 -9.25
C MET A 118 -3.95 -3.93 -9.63
N GLY A 119 -4.61 -3.60 -10.72
CA GLY A 119 -4.65 -2.22 -11.23
C GLY A 119 -3.55 -1.92 -12.25
N ARG A 120 -3.45 -0.66 -12.68
CA ARG A 120 -2.73 -0.27 -13.91
C ARG A 120 -1.22 -0.15 -13.74
#